data_AF-J9GBC0-F1
#
_entry.id   AF-J9GBC0-F1
#
_cell.length_a   1.000
_cell.length_b   1.000
_cell.length_c   1.000
_cell.angle_alpha   90.00
_cell.angle_beta   90.00
_cell.angle_gamma   90.00
#
_symmetry.space_group_name_H-M   'P 1'
#
loop_
_entity.id
_entity.type
_entity.pdbx_description
1 polymer ?
#
loop_
_entity_poly.entity_id
_entity_poly.type
_entity_poly.pdbx_seq_one_letter_code
_entity_poly.pdbx_strand_id
1 'polypeptide(L)' 'MRRLAKEKHFDMVLLMLTDVLMEGSQLLYVGDDSIVSQAFNVAPKDNSVFLPGVMSRKKQVIPSLSALWG' A
#
# COMPACT_ATOMS: atom_id res chain seq x y z
N MET A 1 -8.66 1.02 10.41
CA MET A 1 -7.22 1.27 10.15
C MET A 1 -6.67 2.45 10.96
N ARG A 2 -7.26 3.65 10.95
CA ARG A 2 -6.75 4.82 11.72
C ARG A 2 -6.57 4.56 13.23
N ARG A 3 -7.54 3.89 13.87
CA ARG A 3 -7.46 3.48 15.28
C ARG A 3 -6.25 2.58 15.55
N LEU A 4 -6.04 1.55 14.71
CA LEU A 4 -4.92 0.62 14.80
C LEU A 4 -3.57 1.34 14.65
N ALA A 5 -3.45 2.23 13.66
CA ALA A 5 -2.25 3.03 13.46
C ALA A 5 -1.90 3.85 14.71
N LYS A 6 -2.91 4.50 15.32
CA LYS A 6 -2.74 5.29 16.55
C LYS A 6 -2.40 4.43 17.78
N GLU A 7 -3.11 3.33 18.00
CA GLU A 7 -2.91 2.46 19.18
C GLU A 7 -1.57 1.72 19.17
N LYS A 8 -1.03 1.45 17.98
CA LYS A 8 0.24 0.72 17.80
C LYS A 8 1.41 1.61 17.42
N HIS A 9 1.17 2.92 17.30
CA HIS A 9 2.18 3.88 16.84
C HIS A 9 2.83 3.47 15.51
N PHE A 10 2.02 3.01 14.55
CA PHE A 10 2.50 2.67 13.21
C PHE A 10 2.50 3.91 12.32
N ASP A 11 3.61 4.15 11.63
CA ASP A 11 3.73 5.22 10.63
C ASP A 11 2.84 4.96 9.41
N MET A 12 2.63 3.68 9.08
CA MET A 12 1.78 3.27 7.97
C MET A 12 1.05 1.97 8.27
N VAL A 13 -0.22 1.90 7.87
CA VAL A 13 -1.04 0.68 7.85
C VAL A 13 -1.60 0.51 6.45
N LEU A 14 -1.37 -0.65 5.83
CA LEU A 14 -1.92 -0.99 4.52
C LEU A 14 -2.88 -2.18 4.62
N LEU A 15 -3.96 -2.11 3.85
CA LEU A 15 -4.89 -3.19 3.55
C LEU A 15 -4.82 -3.47 2.05
N MET A 16 -4.56 -4.72 1.70
CA MET A 16 -4.48 -5.18 0.31
C MET A 16 -5.71 -6.03 0.01
N LEU A 17 -6.56 -5.57 -0.89
CA LEU A 17 -7.70 -6.30 -1.43
C LEU A 17 -7.32 -6.82 -2.81
N THR A 18 -7.02 -8.12 -2.89
CA THR A 18 -6.57 -8.75 -4.14
C THR A 18 -7.75 -9.28 -4.94
N ASP A 19 -7.90 -8.77 -6.14
CA ASP A 19 -8.83 -9.28 -7.14
C ASP A 19 -8.09 -10.28 -8.04
N VAL A 20 -8.45 -11.55 -7.90
CA VAL A 20 -7.86 -12.65 -8.68
C VAL A 20 -8.38 -12.71 -10.12
N LEU A 21 -9.53 -12.11 -10.41
CA LEU A 21 -10.12 -12.09 -11.75
C LEU A 21 -9.53 -10.95 -12.58
N MET A 22 -9.27 -9.80 -11.95
CA MET A 22 -8.61 -8.65 -12.58
C MET A 22 -7.07 -8.68 -12.46
N GLU A 23 -6.52 -9.72 -11.83
CA GLU A 23 -5.09 -9.90 -11.58
C GLU A 23 -4.42 -8.65 -10.98
N GLY A 24 -5.02 -8.07 -9.95
CA GLY A 24 -4.47 -6.87 -9.30
C GLY A 24 -4.92 -6.72 -7.84
N SER A 25 -4.42 -5.69 -7.18
CA SER A 25 -4.83 -5.39 -5.81
C SER A 25 -5.17 -3.92 -5.61
N GLN A 26 -6.31 -3.67 -4.96
CA GLN A 26 -6.60 -2.38 -4.37
C GLN A 26 -5.86 -2.26 -3.04
N LEU A 27 -4.98 -1.27 -2.93
CA LEU A 27 -4.37 -0.88 -1.66
C LEU A 27 -5.21 0.24 -1.05
N LEU A 28 -5.70 0.03 0.17
CA LEU A 28 -6.16 1.10 1.04
C LEU A 28 -5.13 1.27 2.15
N TYR A 29 -4.83 2.51 2.52
CA TYR A 29 -3.82 2.75 3.53
C TYR A 29 -4.18 3.90 4.46
N VAL A 30 -3.44 3.99 5.56
CA VAL A 30 -3.37 5.14 6.44
C VAL A 30 -1.90 5.43 6.65
N GLY A 31 -1.46 6.63 6.32
CA GLY A 31 -0.07 7.05 6.34
C GLY A 31 0.17 8.21 5.37
N ASP A 32 1.43 8.49 5.08
CA ASP A 32 1.82 9.52 4.10
C ASP A 32 1.60 9.03 2.66
N ASP A 33 0.88 9.81 1.87
CA ASP A 33 0.62 9.57 0.45
C ASP A 33 1.92 9.58 -0.38
N SER A 34 2.94 10.33 0.06
CA SER A 34 4.23 10.45 -0.64
C SER A 34 4.96 9.11 -0.74
N ILE A 35 4.84 8.27 0.29
CA ILE A 35 5.47 6.94 0.36
C ILE A 35 4.82 6.00 -0.66
N VAL A 36 3.48 5.95 -0.71
CA VAL A 36 2.76 5.09 -1.67
C VAL A 36 3.00 5.58 -3.10
N SER A 37 3.02 6.89 -3.30
CA SER A 37 3.26 7.51 -4.61
C SER A 37 4.64 7.13 -5.14
N GLN A 38 5.68 7.23 -4.31
CA GLN A 38 7.05 6.89 -4.71
C GLN A 38 7.26 5.38 -4.87
N ALA A 39 6.70 4.56 -3.96
CA ALA A 39 6.91 3.10 -3.96
C ALA A 39 6.34 2.42 -5.21
N PHE A 40 5.19 2.91 -5.70
CA PHE A 40 4.47 2.31 -6.81
C PHE A 40 4.40 3.19 -8.05
N ASN A 41 4.97 4.40 -8.02
CA ASN A 41 4.93 5.39 -9.10
C ASN A 41 3.50 5.70 -9.57
N VAL A 42 2.64 6.04 -8.60
CA VAL A 42 1.20 6.29 -8.78
C VAL A 42 0.78 7.57 -8.07
N ALA A 43 -0.39 8.10 -8.41
CA ALA A 43 -1.05 9.18 -7.67
C ALA A 43 -2.23 8.59 -6.88
N PRO A 44 -2.09 8.37 -5.56
CA PRO A 44 -3.19 7.87 -4.74
C PRO A 44 -4.36 8.86 -4.72
N LYS A 45 -5.56 8.32 -4.59
CA LYS A 45 -6.77 9.11 -4.40
C LYS A 45 -7.54 8.56 -3.20
N ASP A 46 -7.93 9.44 -2.28
CA ASP A 46 -8.71 9.08 -1.09
C ASP A 46 -8.06 7.96 -0.24
N ASN A 47 -6.73 8.05 -0.05
CA ASN A 47 -5.89 7.05 0.63
C ASN A 47 -6.01 5.63 0.04
N SER A 48 -6.18 5.56 -1.28
CA SER A 48 -6.43 4.33 -2.01
C SER A 48 -5.78 4.34 -3.39
N VAL A 49 -5.32 3.18 -3.86
CA VAL A 49 -4.80 3.01 -5.22
C VAL A 49 -4.98 1.57 -5.73
N PHE A 50 -5.38 1.43 -6.99
CA PHE A 50 -5.41 0.13 -7.65
C PHE A 50 -4.08 -0.15 -8.34
N LEU A 51 -3.49 -1.32 -8.06
CA LEU A 51 -2.22 -1.74 -8.63
C LEU A 51 -2.43 -3.00 -9.50
N PRO A 52 -2.49 -2.83 -10.84
CA PRO A 52 -2.61 -3.97 -11.75
C PRO A 52 -1.35 -4.84 -11.69
N GLY A 53 -1.51 -6.15 -11.73
CA GLY A 53 -0.42 -7.14 -11.67
C GLY A 53 0.17 -7.36 -10.27
N VAL A 54 -0.25 -6.58 -9.25
CA VAL A 54 0.23 -6.76 -7.88
C VAL A 54 -0.64 -7.77 -7.15
N MET A 55 -0.08 -8.95 -6.92
CA MET A 55 -0.76 -10.10 -6.32
C MET A 55 -0.04 -10.62 -5.07
N SER A 56 1.26 -10.33 -4.93
CA SER A 56 2.10 -10.87 -3.86
C SER A 56 2.64 -9.77 -2.97
N ARG A 57 2.13 -9.71 -1.73
CA ARG A 57 2.67 -8.82 -0.69
C ARG A 57 4.18 -8.98 -0.52
N LYS A 58 4.66 -10.23 -0.41
CA LYS A 58 6.08 -10.53 -0.13
C LYS A 58 7.01 -10.14 -1.28
N LYS A 59 6.59 -10.35 -2.53
CA LYS A 59 7.45 -10.12 -3.70
C LYS A 59 7.33 -8.71 -4.28
N GLN A 60 6.17 -8.05 -4.12
CA GLN A 60 5.85 -6.83 -4.87
C GLN A 60 5.55 -5.63 -3.96
N VAL A 61 4.96 -5.83 -2.78
CA VAL A 61 4.60 -4.70 -1.89
C VAL A 61 5.73 -4.38 -0.93
N ILE A 62 6.23 -5.38 -0.21
CA ILE A 62 7.30 -5.17 0.80
C ILE A 62 8.57 -4.61 0.16
N PRO A 63 9.11 -5.17 -0.95
CA PRO A 63 10.34 -4.62 -1.54
C PRO A 63 10.19 -3.16 -2.00
N SER A 64 9.05 -2.80 -2.61
CA SER A 64 8.77 -1.43 -3.06
C SER A 64 8.72 -0.42 -1.91
N LEU A 65 8.12 -0.79 -0.77
CA LEU A 65 8.07 0.07 0.40
C LEU A 65 9.43 0.15 1.12
N SER A 66 10.07 -1.01 1.33
CA SER A 66 11.37 -1.07 2.03
C SER A 66 12.48 -0.35 1.29
N ALA A 67 12.44 -0.30 -0.05
CA ALA A 67 13.42 0.45 -0.85
C ALA A 67 13.45 1.96 -0.55
N LEU A 68 12.35 2.52 -0.01
CA LEU A 68 12.27 3.93 0.36
C LEU A 68 12.79 4.22 1.77
N TRP A 69 12.74 3.22 2.65
CA TRP A 69 12.99 3.40 4.08
C TRP A 69 14.41 3.08 4.53
N GLY A 70 15.22 2.44 3.68
CA GLY A 70 16.65 2.23 3.92
C GLY A 70 16.95 1.39 5.15
#